data_AF-A0A2V8JRF0-F1
#
_entry.id   AF-A0A2V8JRF0-F1
#
_cell.length_a   1.000
_cell.length_b   1.000
_cell.length_c   1.000
_cell.angle_alpha   90.00
_cell.angle_beta   90.00
_cell.angle_gamma   90.00
#
_symmetry.space_group_name_H-M   'P 1'
#
loop_
_entity.id
_entity.type
_entity.pdbx_description
1 polymer ?
#
loop_
_entity_poly.entity_id
_entity_poly.type
_entity_poly.pdbx_seq_one_letter_code
_entity_poly.pdbx_strand_id
1 'polypeptide(L)' 'SGFKLDELPPPVMIETPYGTLQGAWTLDNDEIVFKQTLEIRSVTAPAAEFAQVRDFFDKVAGALTAPVVLISE' A
#
# COMPACT_ATOMS: atom_id res chain seq x y z
N SER A 1 -17.31 20.20 7.27
CA SER A 1 -17.74 20.64 5.93
C SER A 1 -16.84 21.78 5.52
N GLY A 2 -16.14 21.65 4.40
CA GLY A 2 -15.07 22.56 4.01
C GLY A 2 -13.91 21.87 3.28
N PHE A 3 -13.92 20.54 3.21
CA PHE A 3 -13.05 19.75 2.36
C PHE A 3 -13.85 18.65 1.66
N LYS A 4 -13.51 18.37 0.40
CA LYS A 4 -14.03 17.24 -0.37
C LYS A 4 -12.89 16.34 -0.82
N LEU A 5 -13.18 15.05 -0.96
CA LEU A 5 -12.24 14.09 -1.54
C LEU A 5 -11.93 14.49 -2.99
N ASP A 6 -10.64 14.57 -3.31
CA ASP A 6 -10.16 14.80 -4.67
C ASP A 6 -9.67 13.49 -5.29
N GLU A 7 -8.72 12.83 -4.62
CA GLU A 7 -8.07 11.64 -5.13
C GLU A 7 -7.82 10.61 -4.03
N LEU A 8 -8.13 9.34 -4.36
CA LEU A 8 -7.68 8.17 -3.61
C LEU A 8 -6.51 7.53 -4.35
N PRO A 9 -5.52 6.97 -3.63
CA PRO A 9 -4.50 6.14 -4.26
C PRO A 9 -5.12 4.98 -5.06
N PRO A 10 -4.48 4.56 -6.16
CA PRO A 10 -4.92 3.37 -6.88
C PRO A 10 -4.76 2.12 -5.99
N PRO A 11 -5.56 1.05 -6.22
CA PRO A 11 -5.37 -0.21 -5.53
C PRO A 11 -3.95 -0.73 -5.67
N VAL A 12 -3.40 -1.26 -4.58
CA VAL A 12 -2.07 -1.86 -4.56
C VAL A 12 -2.17 -3.37 -4.71
N MET A 13 -1.33 -3.92 -5.60
CA MET A 13 -1.08 -5.34 -5.74
C MET A 13 0.42 -5.57 -5.96
N ILE A 14 1.08 -6.09 -4.93
CA ILE A 14 2.50 -6.45 -4.96
C ILE A 14 2.56 -7.94 -4.69
N GLU A 15 3.24 -8.67 -5.57
CA GLU A 15 3.52 -10.09 -5.40
C GLU A 15 4.99 -10.35 -5.73
N THR A 16 5.71 -10.92 -4.76
CA THR A 16 7.11 -11.32 -4.88
C THR A 16 7.31 -12.67 -4.20
N PRO A 17 8.46 -13.35 -4.36
CA PRO A 17 8.77 -14.53 -3.55
C PRO A 17 8.75 -14.28 -2.03
N TYR A 18 8.98 -13.03 -1.58
CA TYR A 18 9.10 -12.68 -0.16
C TYR A 18 7.77 -12.34 0.51
N GLY A 19 6.71 -12.12 -0.27
CA GLY A 19 5.41 -11.77 0.29
C GLY A 19 4.45 -11.16 -0.72
N THR A 20 3.28 -10.79 -0.22
CA THR A 20 2.23 -10.10 -0.96
C THR A 20 1.70 -8.90 -0.19
N LEU A 21 1.36 -7.84 -0.90
CA LEU A 21 0.52 -6.76 -0.38
C LEU A 21 -0.63 -6.55 -1.36
N GLN A 22 -1.85 -6.62 -0.84
CA GLN A 22 -3.05 -6.28 -1.60
C GLN A 22 -3.88 -5.31 -0.78
N GLY A 23 -4.35 -4.22 -1.39
CA GLY A 23 -5.19 -3.27 -0.68
C GLY A 23 -5.85 -2.25 -1.58
N ALA A 24 -6.94 -1.67 -1.09
CA ALA A 24 -7.69 -0.65 -1.79
C ALA A 24 -8.32 0.34 -0.80
N TRP A 25 -8.48 1.57 -1.27
CA TRP A 25 -9.17 2.64 -0.55
C TRP A 25 -10.62 2.70 -1.04
N THR A 26 -11.54 2.92 -0.11
CA THR A 26 -12.97 3.10 -0.38
C THR A 26 -13.50 4.28 0.43
N LEU A 27 -14.46 5.01 -0.14
CA LEU A 27 -15.25 6.01 0.59
C LEU A 27 -16.55 5.34 1.06
N ASP A 28 -16.75 5.23 2.38
CA ASP A 28 -17.94 4.65 3.00
C ASP A 28 -18.54 5.67 3.97
N ASN A 29 -19.72 6.21 3.65
CA ASN A 29 -20.46 7.17 4.48
C ASN A 29 -19.59 8.29 5.08
N ASP A 30 -18.85 9.01 4.23
CA ASP A 30 -17.90 10.08 4.57
C ASP A 30 -16.60 9.65 5.29
N GLU A 31 -16.38 8.34 5.46
CA GLU A 31 -15.12 7.80 5.96
C GLU A 31 -14.27 7.23 4.81
N ILE A 32 -12.98 7.56 4.81
CA ILE A 32 -12.01 6.96 3.90
C ILE A 32 -11.43 5.73 4.59
N VAL A 33 -11.77 4.55 4.06
CA VAL A 33 -11.36 3.26 4.60
C VAL A 33 -10.29 2.66 3.70
N PHE A 34 -9.13 2.33 4.27
CA PHE A 34 -8.11 1.54 3.59
C PHE A 34 -8.14 0.10 4.09
N LYS A 35 -8.51 -0.84 3.23
CA LYS A 35 -8.50 -2.27 3.54
C LYS A 35 -7.34 -2.94 2.84
N GLN A 36 -6.54 -3.68 3.59
CA GLN A 36 -5.35 -4.35 3.07
C GLN A 36 -5.09 -5.71 3.73
N THR A 37 -4.33 -6.54 3.01
CA THR A 37 -3.73 -7.79 3.47
C THR A 37 -2.24 -7.77 3.12
N LEU A 38 -1.39 -7.94 4.13
CA LEU A 38 0.05 -8.11 3.98
C LEU A 38 0.44 -9.52 4.43
N GLU A 39 1.05 -10.28 3.53
CA GLU A 39 1.67 -11.58 3.82
C GLU A 39 3.18 -11.42 3.71
N ILE A 40 3.91 -11.85 4.74
CA ILE A 40 5.37 -11.98 4.70
C ILE A 40 5.69 -13.46 4.76
N ARG A 41 6.41 -13.97 3.76
CA ARG A 41 6.78 -15.38 3.70
C ARG A 41 8.07 -15.61 4.46
N SER A 42 8.08 -16.62 5.32
CA SER A 42 9.28 -17.03 6.05
C SER A 42 10.24 -17.73 5.09
N VAL A 43 11.31 -17.03 4.70
CA VAL A 43 12.35 -17.55 3.80
C VAL A 43 13.74 -17.08 4.26
N THR A 44 14.76 -17.89 4.00
CA THR A 44 16.15 -17.44 4.06
C THR A 44 16.57 -17.04 2.65
N ALA A 45 16.69 -15.74 2.39
CA ALA A 45 17.09 -15.22 1.08
C ALA A 45 18.63 -15.23 0.94
N PRO A 46 19.19 -15.66 -0.20
CA PRO A 46 20.60 -15.47 -0.53
C PRO A 46 21.00 -13.99 -0.44
N ALA A 47 22.23 -13.71 -0.02
CA ALA A 47 22.72 -12.32 0.06
C ALA A 47 22.68 -11.57 -1.28
N ALA A 48 22.83 -12.29 -2.40
CA ALA A 48 22.71 -11.73 -3.75
C ALA A 48 21.31 -11.18 -4.06
N GLU A 49 20.27 -11.60 -3.33
CA GLU A 49 18.89 -11.18 -3.51
C GLU A 49 18.50 -9.99 -2.63
N PHE A 50 19.43 -9.45 -1.84
CA PHE A 50 19.14 -8.35 -0.90
C PHE A 50 18.41 -7.17 -1.57
N ALA A 51 18.82 -6.81 -2.79
CA ALA A 51 18.17 -5.72 -3.53
C ALA A 51 16.68 -5.99 -3.79
N GLN A 52 16.29 -7.24 -4.05
CA GLN A 52 14.89 -7.63 -4.31
C GLN A 52 14.08 -7.68 -3.02
N VAL A 53 14.67 -8.18 -1.93
CA VAL A 53 14.05 -8.16 -0.59
C VAL A 53 13.79 -6.73 -0.15
N ARG A 54 14.78 -5.84 -0.31
CA ARG A 54 14.64 -4.42 0.00
C ARG A 54 13.56 -3.77 -0.85
N ASP A 55 13.58 -3.98 -2.16
CA ASP A 55 12.59 -3.42 -3.08
C ASP A 55 11.15 -3.83 -2.70
N PHE A 56 10.93 -5.08 -2.27
CA PHE A 56 9.63 -5.50 -1.73
C PHE A 56 9.19 -4.64 -0.55
N PHE A 57 10.05 -4.46 0.46
CA PHE A 57 9.71 -3.65 1.63
C PHE A 57 9.59 -2.15 1.32
N ASP A 58 10.41 -1.61 0.41
CA ASP A 58 10.35 -0.22 -0.03
C ASP A 58 9.00 0.03 -0.75
N LYS A 59 8.53 -0.90 -1.60
CA LYS A 59 7.22 -0.82 -2.24
C LYS A 59 6.06 -0.94 -1.25
N VAL A 60 6.16 -1.84 -0.27
CA VAL A 60 5.17 -1.95 0.81
C VAL A 60 5.08 -0.64 1.58
N ALA A 61 6.22 -0.08 2.00
CA ALA A 61 6.25 1.20 2.73
C ALA A 61 5.65 2.34 1.90
N GLY A 62 5.99 2.43 0.61
CA GLY A 62 5.43 3.42 -0.31
C GLY A 62 3.90 3.31 -0.45
N ALA A 63 3.38 2.10 -0.59
CA ALA A 63 1.93 1.89 -0.70
C ALA A 63 1.18 2.25 0.60
N LEU A 64 1.74 1.91 1.77
CA LEU A 64 1.15 2.21 3.07
C LEU A 64 1.16 3.71 3.41
N THR A 65 2.05 4.47 2.77
CA THR A 65 2.20 5.91 2.99
C THR A 65 1.67 6.75 1.82
N ALA A 66 0.98 6.12 0.87
CA ALA A 66 0.37 6.80 -0.26
C ALA A 66 -0.65 7.86 0.22
N PRO A 67 -0.56 9.10 -0.28
CA PRO A 67 -1.38 10.20 0.22
C PRO A 67 -2.83 10.08 -0.26
N VAL A 68 -3.77 10.32 0.64
CA VAL A 68 -5.16 10.63 0.30
C VAL A 68 -5.27 12.15 0.18
N VAL A 69 -5.83 12.65 -0.93
CA VAL A 69 -5.88 14.08 -1.22
C VAL A 69 -7.28 14.62 -0.98
N LEU A 70 -7.36 15.66 -0.16
CA LEU A 70 -8.58 16.44 0.09
C LEU A 70 -8.35 17.87 -0.40
N ILE A 71 -9.35 18.47 -1.02
CA ILE A 71 -9.32 19.88 -1.43
C ILE A 71 -10.37 20.66 -0.68
N SER A 72 -10.06 21.91 -0.33
CA SER A 72 -11.06 22.79 0.26
C SER A 72 -12.22 23.00 -0.71
N GLU A 73 -13.43 23.10 -0.19
CA GLU A 73 -14.59 23.51 -1.00
C GLU A 73 -14.44 24.94 -1.55
#